data_AF-A0A061NZW0-F1
#
_entry.id   AF-A0A061NZW0-F1
#
_cell.length_a   1.000
_cell.length_b   1.000
_cell.length_c   1.000
_cell.angle_alpha   90.00
_cell.angle_beta   90.00
_cell.angle_gamma   90.00
#
_symmetry.space_group_name_H-M   'P 1'
#
loop_
_entity.id
_entity.type
_entity.pdbx_description
1 polymer ?
#
loop_
_entity_poly.entity_id
_entity_poly.type
_entity_poly.pdbx_seq_one_letter_code
_entity_poly.pdbx_strand_id
1 'polypeptide(L)' 'MVTHDPLASSYCNRVVFLHDGRIFSELYRGEKTRDAFFKDILDMQAVLGGGTTR' A
#
# COMPACT_ATOMS: atom_id res chain seq x y z
N MET A 1 7.51 9.63 -5.39
CA MET A 1 7.86 9.61 -3.96
C MET A 1 8.07 8.17 -3.55
N VAL A 2 9.10 7.86 -2.77
CA VAL A 2 9.29 6.54 -2.15
C VAL A 2 9.10 6.73 -0.65
N THR A 3 8.21 5.97 -0.03
CA THR A 3 7.93 6.06 1.39
C THR A 3 7.45 4.71 1.91
N HIS A 4 7.73 4.45 3.18
CA HIS A 4 7.12 3.34 3.93
C HIS A 4 5.92 3.81 4.78
N ASP A 5 5.61 5.11 4.78
CA ASP A 5 4.48 5.65 5.53
C ASP A 5 3.15 5.45 4.76
N PRO A 6 2.21 4.65 5.29
CA PRO A 6 0.90 4.46 4.69
C PRO A 6 0.06 5.75 4.71
N LEU A 7 0.28 6.66 5.65
CA LEU A 7 -0.49 7.90 5.75
C LEU A 7 -0.14 8.83 4.60
N ALA A 8 1.16 9.09 4.37
CA ALA A 8 1.63 9.82 3.19
C ALA A 8 1.13 9.18 1.88
N SER A 9 1.22 7.85 1.78
CA SER A 9 0.76 7.09 0.61
C SER A 9 -0.75 7.21 0.38
N SER A 10 -1.55 7.34 1.44
CA SER A 10 -3.01 7.47 1.34
C SER A 10 -3.44 8.74 0.62
N TYR A 11 -2.60 9.78 0.59
CA TYR A 11 -2.90 11.03 -0.14
C TYR A 11 -2.70 10.92 -1.65
N CYS A 12 -2.06 9.86 -2.14
CA CYS A 12 -1.83 9.65 -3.56
C CYS A 12 -3.05 9.02 -4.26
N ASN A 13 -3.11 9.17 -5.58
CA ASN A 13 -4.14 8.52 -6.41
C ASN A 13 -3.75 7.08 -6.79
N ARG A 14 -2.46 6.76 -6.78
CA ARG A 14 -1.89 5.44 -7.09
C ARG A 14 -0.70 5.20 -6.16
N VAL A 15 -0.62 3.99 -5.60
CA VAL A 15 0.49 3.50 -4.79
C VAL A 15 1.00 2.21 -5.42
N VAL A 16 2.30 2.13 -5.67
CA VAL A 16 2.94 0.96 -6.28
C VAL A 16 3.81 0.30 -5.23
N PHE A 17 3.56 -0.98 -4.97
CA PHE A 17 4.34 -1.79 -4.07
C PHE A 17 5.43 -2.53 -4.85
N LEU A 18 6.64 -2.42 -4.34
CA LEU A 18 7.82 -3.07 -4.91
C LEU A 18 8.28 -4.16 -3.94
N HIS A 19 8.61 -5.32 -4.47
CA HIS A 19 9.21 -6.43 -3.74
C HIS A 19 10.30 -7.05 -4.60
N ASP A 20 11.51 -7.21 -4.03
CA ASP A 20 12.69 -7.76 -4.72
C ASP A 20 12.97 -7.17 -6.11
N GLY A 21 12.86 -5.84 -6.21
CA GLY A 21 13.13 -5.09 -7.45
C GLY A 21 12.06 -5.24 -8.53
N ARG A 22 10.92 -5.87 -8.22
CA ARG A 22 9.77 -6.03 -9.13
C ARG A 22 8.54 -5.35 -8.57
N ILE A 23 7.63 -4.96 -9.46
CA ILE A 23 6.30 -4.48 -9.07
C ILE A 23 5.51 -5.69 -8.57
N PHE A 24 5.17 -5.65 -7.28
CA PHE A 24 4.36 -6.69 -6.65
C PHE A 24 2.87 -6.44 -6.89
N SER A 25 2.42 -5.22 -6.60
CA SER A 25 1.03 -4.83 -6.78
C SER A 25 0.88 -3.32 -6.84
N GLU A 26 -0.26 -2.88 -7.33
CA GLU A 26 -0.62 -1.47 -7.41
C GLU A 26 -2.00 -1.25 -6.80
N LEU A 27 -2.12 -0.20 -6.01
CA LEU A 27 -3.40 0.25 -5.47
C LEU A 27 -3.77 1.58 -6.11
N TYR A 28 -5.03 1.68 -6.53
CA TYR A 28 -5.62 2.91 -7.06
C TYR A 28 -6.70 3.39 -6.11
N ARG A 29 -6.69 4.68 -5.79
CA ARG A 29 -7.71 5.28 -4.93
C ARG A 29 -9.08 5.20 -5.60
N GLY A 30 -9.17 5.57 -6.87
CA GLY A 30 -10.45 5.64 -7.59
C GLY A 30 -11.46 6.50 -6.84
N GLU A 31 -12.65 5.95 -6.58
CA GLU A 31 -13.72 6.59 -5.81
C GLU A 31 -13.69 6.27 -4.31
N LYS A 32 -12.69 5.50 -3.84
CA LYS A 32 -12.58 5.13 -2.42
C LYS A 32 -12.33 6.37 -1.57
N THR A 33 -12.95 6.38 -0.39
CA THR A 33 -12.60 7.35 0.65
C THR A 33 -11.15 7.16 1.08
N ARG A 34 -10.53 8.24 1.57
CA ARG A 34 -9.14 8.19 2.03
C ARG A 34 -8.92 7.12 3.10
N ASP A 35 -9.86 6.97 4.02
CA ASP A 35 -9.74 5.99 5.11
C ASP A 35 -9.82 4.54 4.61
N ALA A 36 -10.70 4.27 3.64
CA ALA A 36 -10.77 2.96 2.98
C ALA A 36 -9.46 2.67 2.21
N PHE A 37 -8.97 3.65 1.46
CA PHE A 37 -7.72 3.51 0.72
C PHE A 37 -6.50 3.36 1.64
N PHE A 38 -6.47 4.08 2.76
CA PHE A 38 -5.44 3.94 3.79
C PHE A 38 -5.42 2.54 4.39
N LYS A 39 -6.60 1.97 4.67
CA LYS A 39 -6.72 0.60 5.16
C LYS A 39 -6.20 -0.43 4.16
N ASP A 40 -6.52 -0.28 2.87
CA ASP A 40 -5.98 -1.15 1.82
C ASP A 40 -4.43 -1.10 1.76
N ILE A 41 -3.85 0.09 1.95
CA ILE A 41 -2.38 0.27 1.97
C ILE A 41 -1.78 -0.44 3.20
N LEU A 42 -2.40 -0.32 4.37
CA LEU A 42 -1.96 -0.99 5.60
C LEU A 42 -2.00 -2.51 5.45
N ASP A 43 -3.08 -3.06 4.91
CA ASP A 43 -3.23 -4.49 4.68
C ASP A 43 -2.15 -5.00 3.72
N MET A 44 -1.86 -4.26 2.64
CA MET A 44 -0.78 -4.60 1.71
C MET A 44 0.61 -4.56 2.35
N GLN A 45 0.88 -3.56 3.20
CA GLN A 45 2.15 -3.51 3.95
C GLN A 45 2.30 -4.70 4.90
N ALA A 46 1.21 -5.11 5.57
CA ALA A 46 1.23 -6.27 6.46
C ALA A 46 1.49 -7.58 5.69
N VAL A 47 0.91 -7.74 4.50
CA VAL A 47 1.14 -8.89 3.62
C VAL A 47 2.59 -8.94 3.14
N LEU A 48 3.13 -7.82 2.66
CA LEU A 48 4.52 -7.72 2.20
C LEU A 48 5.55 -7.86 3.33
N GLY A 49 5.21 -7.39 4.52
CA GLY A 49 6.05 -7.45 5.71
C GLY A 49 6.07 -8.81 6.41
N GLY A 50 5.36 -9.82 5.89
CA GLY A 50 5.38 -11.18 6.44
C GLY A 50 4.41 -11.39 7.61
N GLY A 51 3.22 -10.78 7.58
CA GLY A 51 2.14 -11.01 8.54
C GLY A 51 1.52 -12.42 8.47
N THR A 52 2.32 -13.49 8.50
CA THR A 52 1.98 -14.86 8.96
C THR A 52 3.28 -15.63 9.17
N THR A 53 4.01 -15.33 10.24
CA THR A 53 4.88 -16.35 10.88
C THR A 53 3.97 -17.20 11.77
N ARG A 54 3.67 -18.41 11.30
CA ARG A 54 3.30 -19.54 12.16
C ARG A 54 4.54 -20.38 12.41
#